data_AF-A0A7M3XP99-F1
#
_entry.id   AF-A0A7M3XP99-F1
#
_cell.length_a   1.000
_cell.length_b   1.000
_cell.length_c   1.000
_cell.angle_alpha   90.00
_cell.angle_beta   90.00
_cell.angle_gamma   90.00
#
_symmetry.space_group_name_H-M   'P 1'
#
loop_
_entity.id
_entity.type
_entity.pdbx_description
1 polymer ?
#
loop_
_entity_poly.entity_id
_entity_poly.type
_entity_poly.pdbx_seq_one_letter_code
_entity_poly.pdbx_strand_id
1 'polypeptide(L)'
;NVQHLVSGVQGELAPGFTTSEVTSLMFPGGSVTGCPKTVTLAAIDELEESPRGSWTGSIGHIHRGHGIADWNILIRTLEAHSGPEKWYATVQAGGGIVIGSSPAEEVEEARWKAAAVTESAWGFRTGFSNNDLPEREVEIYPVPEYGGIIDHLSPGLIFENGDSGSIVNYPCDKTEGCTLLIDNLDSFTRNIAEVMSSLGSNVVIADGRKFNKGSVSNTVDELLFNTSPDRIILGPGPSRPESYPITMEIARRSVSGNLMLAGKHIPVLGLCLGHQALGLADGWKLVESPKGPVHGTPSVIVSDGTGIFAGLPKKSIMMRYNSLILLPMDSDLIPNSWDHTGELLMGMTHRTLPIDGVQFHPESVGSPSGRDLLCEFLMRKPVICNHQIEEQVRRP
;
A
#
# COMPACT_ATOMS: atom_id res chain seq x y z
N ASN A 1 30.54 15.17 -3.51
CA ASN A 1 30.07 13.84 -3.12
C ASN A 1 28.90 13.98 -2.17
N VAL A 2 27.79 13.31 -2.46
CA VAL A 2 26.58 13.26 -1.60
C VAL A 2 26.63 11.99 -0.74
N GLN A 3 26.12 12.04 0.49
CA GLN A 3 25.96 10.89 1.38
C GLN A 3 24.52 10.34 1.29
N HIS A 4 24.35 9.03 1.43
CA HIS A 4 23.06 8.36 1.31
C HIS A 4 22.81 7.43 2.50
N LEU A 5 21.58 7.42 3.02
CA LEU A 5 21.10 6.40 3.96
C LEU A 5 20.78 5.12 3.18
N VAL A 6 21.19 3.96 3.69
CA VAL A 6 20.98 2.66 3.06
C VAL A 6 20.48 1.66 4.11
N SER A 7 19.48 0.86 3.75
CA SER A 7 19.01 -0.27 4.55
C SER A 7 19.23 -1.56 3.76
N GLY A 8 19.78 -2.58 4.44
CA GLY A 8 19.96 -3.91 3.86
C GLY A 8 18.74 -4.79 4.12
N VAL A 9 18.29 -5.52 3.10
CA VAL A 9 17.20 -6.50 3.20
C VAL A 9 17.70 -7.84 2.66
N GLN A 10 17.43 -8.92 3.38
CA GLN A 10 17.83 -10.29 3.02
C GLN A 10 16.64 -11.25 3.14
N GLY A 11 16.59 -12.26 2.28
CA GLY A 11 15.60 -13.32 2.33
C GLY A 11 16.07 -14.58 1.59
N GLU A 12 15.35 -15.68 1.82
CA GLU A 12 15.56 -16.95 1.10
C GLU A 12 14.54 -17.09 -0.03
N LEU A 13 14.98 -17.66 -1.15
CA LEU A 13 14.11 -17.83 -2.30
C LEU A 13 13.16 -19.02 -2.10
N ALA A 14 11.86 -18.80 -2.33
CA ALA A 14 10.86 -19.86 -2.26
C ALA A 14 11.09 -20.95 -3.32
N PRO A 15 10.75 -22.23 -3.03
CA PRO A 15 10.85 -23.31 -4.01
C PRO A 15 10.07 -23.00 -5.29
N GLY A 16 10.66 -23.31 -6.44
CA GLY A 16 10.04 -23.12 -7.76
C GLY A 16 10.32 -21.78 -8.43
N PHE A 17 10.96 -20.83 -7.73
CA PHE A 17 11.44 -19.59 -8.35
C PHE A 17 12.88 -19.71 -8.84
N THR A 18 13.16 -19.10 -9.98
CA THR A 18 14.50 -19.00 -10.56
C THR A 18 15.13 -17.64 -10.29
N THR A 19 16.47 -17.58 -10.28
CA THR A 19 17.21 -16.30 -10.14
C THR A 19 16.80 -15.27 -11.20
N SER A 20 16.50 -15.70 -12.43
CA SER A 20 16.02 -14.83 -13.51
C SER A 20 14.64 -14.22 -13.24
N GLU A 21 13.70 -14.99 -12.69
CA GLU A 21 12.37 -14.50 -12.35
C GLU A 21 12.45 -13.45 -11.24
N VAL A 22 13.22 -13.74 -10.18
CA VAL A 22 13.42 -12.79 -9.07
C VAL A 22 14.07 -11.51 -9.56
N THR A 23 15.12 -11.61 -10.37
CA THR A 23 15.80 -10.45 -10.94
C THR A 23 14.82 -9.62 -11.77
N SER A 24 13.98 -10.26 -12.58
CA SER A 24 12.99 -9.57 -13.41
C SER A 24 11.88 -8.87 -12.60
N LEU A 25 11.54 -9.40 -11.42
CA LEU A 25 10.56 -8.79 -10.51
C LEU A 25 11.16 -7.63 -9.70
N MET A 26 12.44 -7.73 -9.33
CA MET A 26 13.12 -6.72 -8.53
C MET A 26 13.44 -5.45 -9.33
N PHE A 27 13.80 -5.58 -10.62
CA PHE A 27 14.16 -4.44 -11.46
C PHE A 27 12.97 -3.85 -12.25
N PRO A 28 12.94 -2.54 -12.51
CA PRO A 28 13.87 -1.54 -12.00
C PRO A 28 13.71 -1.35 -10.49
N GLY A 29 14.80 -0.97 -9.81
CA GLY A 29 14.83 -0.88 -8.35
C GLY A 29 13.84 0.17 -7.82
N GLY A 30 13.25 -0.08 -6.65
CA GLY A 30 12.28 0.84 -6.04
C GLY A 30 12.86 2.24 -5.78
N SER A 31 14.15 2.35 -5.46
CA SER A 31 14.83 3.63 -5.20
C SER A 31 15.04 4.51 -6.44
N VAL A 32 14.90 3.95 -7.66
CA VAL A 32 15.08 4.69 -8.93
C VAL A 32 13.79 4.82 -9.74
N THR A 33 12.70 4.27 -9.20
CA THR A 33 11.36 4.34 -9.79
C THR A 33 10.44 5.07 -8.82
N GLY A 34 10.12 4.43 -7.71
CA GLY A 34 9.26 4.92 -6.63
C GLY A 34 8.30 3.84 -6.16
N CYS A 35 7.30 4.25 -5.38
CA CYS A 35 6.30 3.35 -4.82
C CYS A 35 4.91 4.02 -4.84
N PRO A 36 3.83 3.33 -5.27
CA PRO A 36 3.81 1.97 -5.84
C PRO A 36 4.42 1.86 -7.25
N LYS A 37 5.31 0.88 -7.47
CA LYS A 37 6.18 0.77 -8.66
C LYS A 37 5.44 0.94 -9.99
N THR A 38 4.33 0.22 -10.19
CA THR A 38 3.58 0.26 -11.45
C THR A 38 2.98 1.64 -11.76
N VAL A 39 2.47 2.33 -10.73
CA VAL A 39 1.90 3.68 -10.88
C VAL A 39 3.00 4.68 -11.16
N THR A 40 4.12 4.58 -10.42
CA THR A 40 5.24 5.50 -10.64
C THR A 40 5.88 5.30 -12.01
N LEU A 41 6.00 4.06 -12.51
CA LEU A 41 6.47 3.78 -13.86
C LEU A 41 5.56 4.39 -14.93
N ALA A 42 4.24 4.32 -14.77
CA ALA A 42 3.30 4.96 -15.70
C ALA A 42 3.43 6.50 -15.68
N ALA A 43 3.60 7.10 -14.49
CA ALA A 43 3.82 8.53 -14.37
C ALA A 43 5.16 8.98 -14.97
N ILE A 44 6.22 8.17 -14.81
CA ILE A 44 7.53 8.41 -15.45
C ILE A 44 7.39 8.40 -16.96
N ASP A 45 6.72 7.39 -17.51
CA ASP A 45 6.50 7.27 -18.97
C ASP A 45 5.71 8.46 -19.52
N GLU A 46 4.66 8.89 -18.81
CA GLU A 46 3.85 10.06 -19.17
C GLU A 46 4.64 11.38 -19.11
N LEU A 47 5.51 11.57 -18.10
CA LEU A 47 6.22 12.82 -17.89
C LEU A 47 7.52 12.96 -18.70
N GLU A 48 8.24 11.87 -18.92
CA GLU A 48 9.55 11.90 -19.59
C GLU A 48 9.44 11.75 -21.11
N GLU A 49 8.34 11.17 -21.62
CA GLU A 49 8.03 10.95 -23.05
C GLU A 49 9.17 10.32 -23.88
N SER A 50 10.17 9.74 -23.21
CA SER A 50 11.39 9.23 -23.83
C SER A 50 11.96 8.06 -23.02
N PRO A 51 12.52 7.04 -23.68
CA PRO A 51 13.07 5.91 -22.98
C PRO A 51 14.33 6.32 -22.21
N ARG A 52 14.44 5.84 -20.96
CA ARG A 52 15.63 6.04 -20.12
C ARG A 52 16.89 5.29 -20.60
N GLY A 53 16.80 4.49 -21.66
CA GLY A 53 17.94 3.71 -22.15
C GLY A 53 18.46 2.75 -21.09
N SER A 54 19.77 2.76 -20.83
CA SER A 54 20.37 1.93 -19.77
C SER A 54 20.19 2.52 -18.36
N TRP A 55 19.90 3.81 -18.24
CA TRP A 55 19.79 4.50 -16.96
C TRP A 55 18.64 3.93 -16.12
N THR A 56 18.88 3.71 -14.83
CA THR A 56 18.00 2.99 -13.88
C THR A 56 17.83 1.49 -14.11
N GLY A 57 18.52 0.93 -15.12
CA GLY A 57 18.68 -0.51 -15.32
C GLY A 57 19.71 -1.14 -14.38
N SER A 58 20.28 -2.27 -14.79
CA SER A 58 21.26 -3.03 -14.00
C SER A 58 22.33 -3.66 -14.88
N ILE A 59 23.56 -3.71 -14.37
CA ILE A 59 24.65 -4.56 -14.84
C ILE A 59 25.11 -5.43 -13.67
N GLY A 60 25.35 -6.70 -13.96
CA GLY A 60 25.77 -7.66 -12.96
C GLY A 60 26.55 -8.80 -13.56
N HIS A 61 26.92 -9.74 -12.71
CA HIS A 61 27.61 -10.95 -13.11
C HIS A 61 27.09 -12.16 -12.34
N ILE A 62 27.18 -13.33 -12.97
CA ILE A 62 26.70 -14.61 -12.42
C ILE A 62 27.86 -15.59 -12.37
N HIS A 63 28.20 -16.05 -11.17
CA HIS A 63 29.20 -17.07 -10.90
C HIS A 63 28.56 -18.44 -10.74
N ARG A 64 28.40 -19.16 -11.86
CA ARG A 64 27.72 -20.48 -11.87
C ARG A 64 28.35 -21.53 -10.93
N GLY A 65 29.67 -21.50 -10.74
CA GLY A 65 30.38 -22.47 -9.89
C GLY A 65 30.17 -22.26 -8.39
N HIS A 66 29.85 -21.02 -7.99
CA HIS A 66 29.70 -20.64 -6.57
C HIS A 66 28.24 -20.31 -6.20
N GLY A 67 27.33 -20.27 -7.19
CA GLY A 67 25.93 -19.92 -6.96
C GLY A 67 25.71 -18.46 -6.56
N ILE A 68 26.65 -17.57 -6.90
CA ILE A 68 26.60 -16.13 -6.54
C ILE A 68 26.19 -15.33 -7.76
N ALA A 69 25.32 -14.34 -7.58
CA ALA A 69 25.00 -13.34 -8.59
C ALA A 69 24.96 -11.95 -7.93
N ASP A 70 25.76 -11.03 -8.48
CA ASP A 70 25.85 -9.67 -7.99
C ASP A 70 25.37 -8.70 -9.07
N TRP A 71 24.52 -7.76 -8.67
CA TRP A 71 23.86 -6.80 -9.57
C TRP A 71 23.98 -5.39 -9.00
N ASN A 72 24.20 -4.41 -9.88
CA ASN A 72 24.17 -3.00 -9.50
C ASN A 72 22.89 -2.31 -10.01
N ILE A 73 22.76 -1.02 -9.73
CA ILE A 73 21.79 -0.15 -10.40
C ILE A 73 22.60 0.86 -11.22
N LEU A 74 22.21 1.06 -12.49
CA LEU A 74 22.86 2.00 -13.40
C LEU A 74 22.44 3.45 -13.09
N ILE A 75 23.06 3.99 -12.05
CA ILE A 75 23.03 5.41 -11.66
C ILE A 75 24.47 5.88 -11.48
N ARG A 76 24.72 7.19 -11.66
CA ARG A 76 26.10 7.73 -11.70
C ARG A 76 26.93 7.05 -12.80
N THR A 77 26.31 6.84 -13.96
CA THR A 77 26.87 6.13 -15.09
C THR A 77 26.85 7.03 -16.32
N LEU A 78 27.90 6.94 -17.13
CA LEU A 78 27.97 7.57 -18.44
C LEU A 78 27.67 6.51 -19.49
N GLU A 79 26.66 6.77 -20.32
CA GLU A 79 26.33 5.94 -21.47
C GLU A 79 26.92 6.58 -22.72
N ALA A 80 27.80 5.87 -23.43
CA ALA A 80 28.49 6.37 -24.62
C ALA A 80 28.13 5.54 -25.86
N HIS A 81 27.80 6.22 -26.95
CA HIS A 81 27.50 5.64 -28.25
C HIS A 81 28.45 6.16 -29.32
N SER A 82 29.01 5.26 -30.11
CA SER A 82 29.80 5.64 -31.29
C SER A 82 28.87 6.04 -32.44
N GLY A 83 28.96 7.29 -32.90
CA GLY A 83 28.38 7.71 -34.15
C GLY A 83 29.37 7.62 -35.32
N PRO A 84 28.93 7.90 -36.57
CA PRO A 84 29.75 7.77 -37.77
C PRO A 84 31.03 8.62 -37.76
N GLU A 85 31.00 9.79 -37.13
CA GLU A 85 32.13 10.74 -37.11
C GLU A 85 32.58 11.12 -35.69
N LYS A 86 31.74 10.88 -34.68
CA LYS A 86 32.02 11.25 -33.28
C LYS A 86 31.27 10.37 -32.30
N TRP A 87 31.81 10.27 -31.09
CA TRP A 87 31.14 9.68 -29.95
C TRP A 87 30.15 10.68 -29.34
N TYR A 88 29.02 10.16 -28.87
CA TYR A 88 28.04 10.88 -28.06
C TYR A 88 27.99 10.20 -26.70
N ALA A 89 27.98 10.97 -25.63
CA ALA A 89 27.87 10.42 -24.29
C ALA A 89 26.88 11.22 -23.46
N THR A 90 26.10 10.51 -22.65
CA THR A 90 25.02 11.04 -21.84
C THR A 90 25.22 10.61 -20.40
N VAL A 91 25.01 11.55 -19.47
CA VAL A 91 24.90 11.26 -18.03
C VAL A 91 23.52 11.72 -17.59
N GLN A 92 22.73 10.79 -17.08
CA GLN A 92 21.40 11.07 -16.53
C GLN A 92 21.44 10.98 -15.00
N ALA A 93 20.70 11.87 -14.35
CA ALA A 93 20.57 11.91 -12.90
C ALA A 93 19.19 12.42 -12.51
N GLY A 94 18.72 11.97 -11.35
CA GLY A 94 17.43 12.33 -10.79
C GLY A 94 17.39 12.10 -9.27
N GLY A 95 16.22 12.35 -8.69
CA GLY A 95 15.96 12.24 -7.26
C GLY A 95 14.62 11.55 -7.00
N GLY A 96 14.44 11.10 -5.75
CA GLY A 96 13.15 10.63 -5.29
C GLY A 96 12.31 11.84 -4.90
N ILE A 97 11.20 12.07 -5.62
CA ILE A 97 10.30 13.17 -5.32
C ILE A 97 9.30 12.71 -4.25
N VAL A 98 9.23 13.45 -3.15
CA VAL A 98 8.25 13.28 -2.09
C VAL A 98 7.41 14.53 -1.93
N ILE A 99 6.32 14.46 -1.18
CA ILE A 99 5.40 15.60 -1.02
C ILE A 99 6.04 16.85 -0.37
N GLY A 100 7.14 16.66 0.38
CA GLY A 100 7.93 17.73 0.96
C GLY A 100 9.08 18.24 0.06
N SER A 101 9.23 17.69 -1.14
CA SER A 101 10.31 18.07 -2.05
C SER A 101 10.14 19.51 -2.55
N SER A 102 11.25 20.26 -2.56
CA SER A 102 11.33 21.56 -3.21
C SER A 102 11.83 21.38 -4.64
N PRO A 103 11.07 21.78 -5.68
CA PRO A 103 11.48 21.57 -7.07
C PRO A 103 12.88 22.08 -7.41
N ALA A 104 13.25 23.24 -6.85
CA ALA A 104 14.58 23.82 -7.07
C ALA A 104 15.69 22.98 -6.42
N GLU A 105 15.45 22.47 -5.21
CA GLU A 105 16.44 21.64 -4.49
C GLU A 105 16.63 20.28 -5.15
N GLU A 106 15.56 19.67 -5.67
CA GLU A 106 15.63 18.38 -6.37
C GLU A 106 16.44 18.48 -7.67
N VAL A 107 16.29 19.58 -8.40
CA VAL A 107 17.10 19.87 -9.59
C VAL A 107 18.57 20.03 -9.22
N GLU A 108 18.87 20.76 -8.14
CA GLU A 108 20.25 20.91 -7.68
C GLU A 108 20.82 19.57 -7.19
N GLU A 109 20.07 18.78 -6.43
CA GLU A 109 20.48 17.44 -6.03
C GLU A 109 20.81 16.55 -7.25
N ALA A 110 19.95 16.54 -8.27
CA ALA A 110 20.22 15.79 -9.50
C ALA A 110 21.52 16.26 -10.20
N ARG A 111 21.78 17.57 -10.25
CA ARG A 111 23.04 18.13 -10.76
C ARG A 111 24.24 17.68 -9.94
N TRP A 112 24.16 17.71 -8.61
CA TRP A 112 25.21 17.24 -7.71
C TRP A 112 25.50 15.75 -7.86
N LYS A 113 24.46 14.94 -8.11
CA LYS A 113 24.59 13.51 -8.40
C LYS A 113 25.33 13.27 -9.72
N ALA A 114 25.07 14.07 -10.76
CA ALA A 114 25.78 13.97 -12.04
C ALA A 114 27.22 14.50 -11.99
N ALA A 115 27.49 15.49 -11.11
CA ALA A 115 28.71 16.29 -11.11
C ALA A 115 30.00 15.47 -11.11
N ALA A 116 30.11 14.40 -10.32
CA ALA A 116 31.33 13.60 -10.25
C ALA A 116 31.64 12.90 -11.59
N VAL A 117 30.61 12.42 -12.29
CA VAL A 117 30.76 11.75 -13.58
C VAL A 117 31.05 12.78 -14.68
N THR A 118 30.37 13.92 -14.66
CA THR A 118 30.54 14.98 -15.67
C THR A 118 31.90 15.66 -15.55
N GLU A 119 32.36 15.92 -14.33
CA GLU A 119 33.70 16.46 -14.04
C GLU A 119 34.79 15.48 -14.51
N SER A 120 34.65 14.20 -14.22
CA SER A 120 35.62 13.17 -14.62
C SER A 120 35.66 12.96 -16.14
N ALA A 121 34.51 13.02 -16.82
CA ALA A 121 34.42 12.74 -18.25
C ALA A 121 34.74 13.96 -19.14
N TRP A 122 34.35 15.17 -18.71
CA TRP A 122 34.43 16.38 -19.55
C TRP A 122 35.12 17.56 -18.89
N GLY A 123 35.59 17.45 -17.64
CA GLY A 123 36.33 18.52 -16.97
C GLY A 123 35.49 19.74 -16.60
N PHE A 124 34.16 19.64 -16.60
CA PHE A 124 33.27 20.69 -16.11
C PHE A 124 32.30 20.16 -15.06
N ARG A 125 32.04 20.99 -14.06
CA ARG A 125 31.10 20.68 -12.98
C ARG A 125 29.72 21.22 -13.36
N THR A 126 28.73 20.34 -13.44
CA THR A 126 27.33 20.73 -13.60
C THR A 126 26.79 21.23 -12.24
N GLY A 127 26.85 22.53 -11.97
CA GLY A 127 26.27 23.13 -10.76
C GLY A 127 26.76 24.57 -10.56
N PHE A 128 25.84 25.54 -10.65
CA PHE A 128 26.14 26.95 -10.36
C PHE A 128 25.97 27.22 -8.87
N SER A 129 27.05 27.04 -8.12
CA SER A 129 27.28 27.71 -6.84
C SER A 129 28.75 27.53 -6.47
N ASN A 130 29.48 28.64 -6.37
CA ASN A 130 30.82 28.69 -5.74
C ASN A 130 30.75 28.63 -4.21
N ASN A 131 29.54 28.63 -3.62
CA ASN A 131 29.40 28.42 -2.20
C ASN A 131 29.60 26.92 -1.91
N ASP A 132 30.39 26.65 -0.89
CA ASP A 132 30.67 25.32 -0.35
C ASP A 132 29.38 24.47 -0.27
N LEU A 133 29.55 23.16 -0.42
CA LEU A 133 28.46 22.18 -0.21
C LEU A 133 27.65 22.62 1.01
N PRO A 134 26.32 22.78 0.92
CA PRO A 134 25.55 23.10 2.11
C PRO A 134 25.85 22.02 3.15
N GLU A 135 26.46 22.42 4.27
CA GLU A 135 26.61 21.57 5.43
C GLU A 135 25.18 21.29 5.93
N ARG A 136 24.63 20.17 5.48
CA ARG A 136 23.46 19.58 6.11
C ARG A 136 23.99 18.69 7.21
N GLU A 137 23.61 18.94 8.45
CA GLU A 137 23.74 17.92 9.49
C GLU A 137 23.02 16.67 8.98
N VAL A 138 23.77 15.59 8.82
CA VAL A 138 23.19 14.28 8.56
C VAL A 138 22.63 13.82 9.90
N GLU A 139 21.45 14.32 10.25
CA GLU A 139 20.69 13.74 11.33
C GLU A 139 20.11 12.43 10.80
N ILE A 140 20.74 11.32 11.19
CA ILE A 140 19.94 10.16 11.54
C ILE A 140 19.09 10.69 12.69
N TYR A 141 17.82 11.01 12.42
CA TYR A 141 16.86 11.11 13.51
C TYR A 141 17.09 9.84 14.32
N PRO A 142 17.57 9.93 15.57
CA PRO A 142 17.70 8.75 16.39
C PRO A 142 16.34 8.06 16.27
N VAL A 143 16.34 6.75 16.02
CA VAL A 143 15.10 5.98 16.19
C VAL A 143 14.60 6.43 17.54
N PRO A 144 13.48 7.18 17.61
CA PRO A 144 13.21 7.95 18.79
C PRO A 144 13.12 6.95 19.93
N GLU A 145 13.91 7.15 20.99
CA GLU A 145 13.87 6.33 22.20
C GLU A 145 12.49 6.54 22.84
N TYR A 146 11.48 5.93 22.26
CA TYR A 146 10.14 5.86 22.81
C TYR A 146 10.12 4.64 23.69
N GLY A 147 10.57 4.82 24.94
CA GLY A 147 10.25 3.91 26.03
C GLY A 147 8.75 3.62 26.02
N GLY A 148 8.38 2.45 25.52
CA GLY A 148 7.00 2.11 25.20
C GLY A 148 6.91 0.87 24.30
N ILE A 149 5.68 0.43 24.02
CA ILE A 149 5.35 -0.81 23.26
C ILE A 149 6.06 -0.91 21.89
N ILE A 150 6.56 0.19 21.34
CA ILE A 150 7.30 0.25 20.06
C ILE A 150 8.73 -0.32 20.19
N ASP A 151 9.36 -0.34 21.36
CA ASP A 151 10.70 -0.92 21.60
C ASP A 151 10.74 -2.46 21.46
N HIS A 152 9.58 -3.08 21.27
CA HIS A 152 9.42 -4.51 21.02
C HIS A 152 8.83 -4.75 19.62
N LEU A 153 9.49 -4.23 18.58
CA LEU A 153 9.29 -4.71 17.22
C LEU A 153 9.73 -6.17 17.15
N SER A 154 8.78 -7.06 17.38
CA SER A 154 8.94 -8.49 17.17
C SER A 154 8.66 -8.77 15.70
N PRO A 155 9.50 -9.52 14.97
CA PRO A 155 9.01 -10.22 13.78
C PRO A 155 7.71 -10.91 14.18
N GLY A 156 6.63 -10.70 13.43
CA GLY A 156 5.30 -11.18 13.77
C GLY A 156 5.37 -12.60 14.32
N LEU A 157 4.87 -12.76 15.55
CA LEU A 157 4.99 -13.98 16.36
C LEU A 157 4.82 -15.25 15.50
N ILE A 158 5.87 -16.06 15.47
CA ILE A 158 5.91 -17.38 14.84
C ILE A 158 4.89 -18.27 15.56
N PHE A 159 3.90 -18.79 14.84
CA PHE A 159 3.03 -19.82 15.38
C PHE A 159 3.73 -21.18 15.33
N GLU A 160 3.82 -21.81 16.50
CA GLU A 160 3.97 -23.25 16.64
C GLU A 160 2.57 -23.89 16.43
N ASN A 161 2.42 -24.71 15.38
CA ASN A 161 1.35 -25.74 15.21
C ASN A 161 -0.04 -25.37 14.65
N GLY A 162 -0.19 -24.38 13.76
CA GLY A 162 -1.42 -24.21 12.95
C GLY A 162 -1.14 -24.33 11.44
N ASP A 163 -1.99 -25.04 10.68
CA ASP A 163 -1.90 -25.05 9.21
C ASP A 163 -2.13 -23.62 8.68
N SER A 164 -1.10 -23.04 8.06
CA SER A 164 -1.20 -21.76 7.35
C SER A 164 -2.14 -21.89 6.16
N GLY A 165 -3.00 -20.89 5.92
CA GLY A 165 -3.86 -20.84 4.74
C GLY A 165 -3.07 -20.58 3.45
N SER A 166 -3.69 -20.78 2.29
CA SER A 166 -3.06 -20.50 0.99
C SER A 166 -3.26 -19.05 0.53
N ILE A 167 -2.39 -18.55 -0.36
CA ILE A 167 -2.56 -17.25 -1.02
C ILE A 167 -2.51 -17.48 -2.54
N VAL A 168 -3.59 -17.13 -3.24
CA VAL A 168 -3.71 -17.27 -4.70
C VAL A 168 -4.20 -15.97 -5.33
N ASN A 169 -3.82 -15.71 -6.58
CA ASN A 169 -4.37 -14.58 -7.35
C ASN A 169 -5.53 -15.07 -8.21
N TYR A 170 -6.59 -14.27 -8.33
CA TYR A 170 -7.68 -14.49 -9.27
C TYR A 170 -7.23 -14.15 -10.71
N PRO A 171 -7.62 -14.92 -11.74
CA PRO A 171 -8.49 -16.11 -11.71
C PRO A 171 -7.76 -17.36 -11.18
N CYS A 172 -8.46 -18.15 -10.36
CA CYS A 172 -7.98 -19.40 -9.79
C CYS A 172 -9.13 -20.41 -9.67
N ASP A 173 -8.80 -21.67 -9.36
CA ASP A 173 -9.81 -22.66 -8.98
C ASP A 173 -10.57 -22.23 -7.72
N LYS A 174 -11.83 -22.67 -7.61
CA LYS A 174 -12.71 -22.28 -6.51
C LYS A 174 -12.12 -22.72 -5.18
N THR A 175 -11.94 -21.75 -4.29
CA THR A 175 -11.41 -21.95 -2.94
C THR A 175 -12.53 -21.72 -1.92
N GLU A 176 -13.09 -22.78 -1.35
CA GLU A 176 -14.16 -22.66 -0.35
C GLU A 176 -13.66 -21.93 0.92
N GLY A 177 -14.53 -21.10 1.51
CA GLY A 177 -14.27 -20.45 2.80
C GLY A 177 -13.12 -19.43 2.79
N CYS A 178 -12.84 -18.80 1.65
CA CYS A 178 -11.72 -17.87 1.52
C CYS A 178 -12.05 -16.43 1.97
N THR A 179 -11.00 -15.68 2.29
CA THR A 179 -11.03 -14.22 2.35
C THR A 179 -10.70 -13.68 0.95
N LEU A 180 -11.65 -12.96 0.35
CA LEU A 180 -11.41 -12.26 -0.91
C LEU A 180 -10.81 -10.88 -0.61
N LEU A 181 -9.56 -10.66 -1.03
CA LEU A 181 -8.85 -9.40 -0.88
C LEU A 181 -8.82 -8.66 -2.22
N ILE A 182 -9.43 -7.48 -2.26
CA ILE A 182 -9.42 -6.61 -3.44
C ILE A 182 -8.19 -5.72 -3.40
N ASP A 183 -7.26 -5.95 -4.32
CA ASP A 183 -6.02 -5.19 -4.48
C ASP A 183 -6.26 -3.90 -5.28
N ASN A 184 -6.03 -2.76 -4.64
CA ASN A 184 -6.13 -1.45 -5.28
C ASN A 184 -4.75 -0.90 -5.70
N LEU A 185 -3.83 -1.79 -6.10
CA LEU A 185 -2.42 -1.51 -6.47
C LEU A 185 -1.55 -1.02 -5.33
N ASP A 186 -1.72 -1.63 -4.18
CA ASP A 186 -0.90 -1.30 -3.04
C ASP A 186 0.12 -2.40 -2.77
N SER A 187 1.36 -2.01 -2.53
CA SER A 187 2.41 -2.92 -2.07
C SER A 187 2.03 -3.64 -0.77
N PHE A 188 1.15 -3.05 0.05
CA PHE A 188 0.70 -3.62 1.31
C PHE A 188 -0.32 -4.76 1.17
N THR A 189 -0.94 -4.95 0.00
CA THR A 189 -1.91 -6.02 -0.25
C THR A 189 -1.33 -7.40 0.11
N ARG A 190 -0.06 -7.65 -0.23
CA ARG A 190 0.59 -8.93 0.07
C ARG A 190 0.83 -9.13 1.58
N ASN A 191 1.19 -8.08 2.30
CA ASN A 191 1.33 -8.14 3.76
C ASN A 191 0.00 -8.49 4.44
N ILE A 192 -1.11 -7.91 3.97
CA ILE A 192 -2.46 -8.25 4.46
C ILE A 192 -2.76 -9.74 4.19
N ALA A 193 -2.49 -10.20 2.96
CA ALA A 193 -2.72 -11.59 2.58
C ALA A 193 -1.89 -12.57 3.43
N GLU A 194 -0.62 -12.24 3.73
CA GLU A 194 0.26 -13.03 4.58
C GLU A 194 -0.24 -13.07 6.04
N VAL A 195 -0.67 -11.94 6.59
CA VAL A 195 -1.24 -11.94 7.95
C VAL A 195 -2.51 -12.80 8.00
N MET A 196 -3.42 -12.65 7.03
CA MET A 196 -4.65 -13.46 6.97
C MET A 196 -4.37 -14.96 6.77
N SER A 197 -3.42 -15.30 5.90
CA SER A 197 -2.96 -16.68 5.69
C SER A 197 -2.34 -17.28 6.94
N SER A 198 -1.48 -16.53 7.64
CA SER A 198 -0.88 -16.95 8.92
C SER A 198 -1.89 -17.02 10.08
N LEU A 199 -3.10 -16.49 9.91
CA LEU A 199 -4.23 -16.68 10.83
C LEU A 199 -5.09 -17.89 10.44
N GLY A 200 -4.74 -18.61 9.37
CA GLY A 200 -5.44 -19.82 8.89
C GLY A 200 -6.45 -19.57 7.77
N SER A 201 -6.57 -18.36 7.24
CA SER A 201 -7.49 -18.08 6.11
C SER A 201 -6.85 -18.41 4.78
N ASN A 202 -7.56 -19.12 3.90
CA ASN A 202 -7.23 -19.06 2.48
C ASN A 202 -7.53 -17.66 1.95
N VAL A 203 -6.65 -17.08 1.14
CA VAL A 203 -6.77 -15.72 0.61
C VAL A 203 -6.76 -15.76 -0.91
N VAL A 204 -7.80 -15.18 -1.52
CA VAL A 204 -7.87 -14.95 -2.97
C VAL A 204 -7.68 -13.46 -3.21
N ILE A 205 -6.64 -13.07 -3.94
CA ILE A 205 -6.34 -11.68 -4.28
C ILE A 205 -6.92 -11.38 -5.66
N ALA A 206 -7.80 -10.38 -5.76
CA ALA A 206 -8.39 -9.94 -7.02
C ALA A 206 -8.05 -8.46 -7.31
N ASP A 207 -7.78 -8.14 -8.58
CA ASP A 207 -7.47 -6.77 -9.02
C ASP A 207 -8.72 -5.89 -8.94
N GLY A 208 -8.64 -4.76 -8.21
CA GLY A 208 -9.74 -3.81 -8.03
C GLY A 208 -10.04 -2.90 -9.23
N ARG A 209 -9.23 -2.96 -10.29
CA ARG A 209 -9.38 -2.13 -11.51
C ARG A 209 -9.78 -2.94 -12.75
N LYS A 210 -9.31 -4.17 -12.88
CA LYS A 210 -9.55 -4.99 -14.08
C LYS A 210 -10.97 -5.55 -14.08
N PHE A 211 -11.81 -5.06 -14.98
CA PHE A 211 -13.09 -5.68 -15.31
C PHE A 211 -13.12 -6.08 -16.79
N ASN A 212 -13.69 -7.26 -17.08
CA ASN A 212 -13.82 -7.74 -18.46
C ASN A 212 -14.87 -6.92 -19.23
N LYS A 213 -14.86 -6.98 -20.57
CA LYS A 213 -15.83 -6.29 -21.45
C LYS A 213 -17.27 -6.56 -20.98
N GLY A 214 -17.88 -5.57 -20.30
CA GLY A 214 -19.16 -5.71 -19.60
C GLY A 214 -19.37 -4.60 -18.57
N SER A 215 -20.29 -4.81 -17.62
CA SER A 215 -20.53 -3.93 -16.48
C SER A 215 -19.67 -4.35 -15.28
N VAL A 216 -19.25 -3.37 -14.46
CA VAL A 216 -18.56 -3.62 -13.17
C VAL A 216 -19.38 -4.52 -12.26
N SER A 217 -20.70 -4.33 -12.25
CA SER A 217 -21.66 -5.18 -11.53
C SER A 217 -21.50 -6.67 -11.89
N ASN A 218 -21.46 -6.99 -13.19
CA ASN A 218 -21.32 -8.38 -13.65
C ASN A 218 -19.97 -8.97 -13.25
N THR A 219 -18.90 -8.16 -13.26
CA THR A 219 -17.57 -8.61 -12.82
C THR A 219 -17.57 -8.96 -11.33
N VAL A 220 -18.25 -8.16 -10.50
CA VAL A 220 -18.43 -8.46 -9.07
C VAL A 220 -19.26 -9.74 -8.89
N ASP A 221 -20.34 -9.92 -9.66
CA ASP A 221 -21.17 -11.13 -9.61
C ASP A 221 -20.36 -12.39 -9.98
N GLU A 222 -19.56 -12.34 -11.04
CA GLU A 222 -18.65 -13.41 -11.44
C GLU A 222 -17.61 -13.70 -10.35
N LEU A 223 -17.02 -12.67 -9.76
CA LEU A 223 -16.03 -12.79 -8.70
C LEU A 223 -16.62 -13.49 -7.47
N LEU A 224 -17.80 -13.06 -7.02
CA LEU A 224 -18.51 -13.67 -5.88
C LEU A 224 -18.93 -15.11 -6.18
N PHE A 225 -19.39 -15.40 -7.40
CA PHE A 225 -19.77 -16.76 -7.82
C PHE A 225 -18.58 -17.72 -7.82
N ASN A 226 -17.46 -17.29 -8.43
CA ASN A 226 -16.26 -18.11 -8.60
C ASN A 226 -15.47 -18.30 -7.30
N THR A 227 -15.48 -17.32 -6.39
CA THR A 227 -14.73 -17.39 -5.13
C THR A 227 -15.58 -17.83 -3.95
N SER A 228 -16.89 -17.55 -3.94
CA SER A 228 -17.81 -17.82 -2.82
C SER A 228 -17.20 -17.46 -1.45
N PRO A 229 -16.79 -16.19 -1.24
CA PRO A 229 -15.95 -15.82 -0.11
C PRO A 229 -16.75 -15.75 1.20
N ASP A 230 -16.09 -16.12 2.29
CA ASP A 230 -16.65 -16.00 3.65
C ASP A 230 -16.63 -14.55 4.15
N ARG A 231 -15.70 -13.74 3.62
CA ARG A 231 -15.47 -12.35 3.98
C ARG A 231 -14.69 -11.63 2.89
N ILE A 232 -14.83 -10.31 2.82
CA ILE A 232 -14.15 -9.47 1.82
C ILE A 232 -13.34 -8.39 2.53
N ILE A 233 -12.10 -8.21 2.08
CA ILE A 233 -11.27 -7.06 2.45
C ILE A 233 -11.15 -6.15 1.24
N LEU A 234 -11.57 -4.89 1.38
CA LEU A 234 -11.26 -3.82 0.42
C LEU A 234 -9.90 -3.25 0.81
N GLY A 235 -8.87 -3.59 0.03
CA GLY A 235 -7.49 -3.25 0.34
C GLY A 235 -7.16 -1.75 0.23
N PRO A 236 -5.98 -1.35 0.74
CA PRO A 236 -5.46 0.00 0.57
C PRO A 236 -5.10 0.25 -0.90
N GLY A 237 -4.87 1.52 -1.25
CA GLY A 237 -4.45 1.93 -2.59
C GLY A 237 -4.15 3.43 -2.66
N PRO A 238 -3.42 3.87 -3.69
CA PRO A 238 -3.15 5.29 -3.92
C PRO A 238 -4.39 6.06 -4.37
N SER A 239 -4.28 7.38 -4.40
CA SER A 239 -5.29 8.28 -4.97
C SER A 239 -6.64 8.22 -4.25
N ARG A 240 -7.76 8.22 -5.00
CA ARG A 240 -9.12 8.26 -4.44
C ARG A 240 -9.89 6.97 -4.78
N PRO A 241 -10.81 6.51 -3.92
CA PRO A 241 -11.59 5.29 -4.15
C PRO A 241 -12.36 5.24 -5.48
N GLU A 242 -12.80 6.39 -5.99
CA GLU A 242 -13.58 6.50 -7.22
C GLU A 242 -12.81 5.98 -8.46
N SER A 243 -11.48 5.91 -8.40
CA SER A 243 -10.61 5.33 -9.42
C SER A 243 -10.61 3.78 -9.43
N TYR A 244 -11.30 3.14 -8.48
CA TYR A 244 -11.34 1.69 -8.29
C TYR A 244 -12.78 1.17 -8.37
N PRO A 245 -13.31 0.94 -9.59
CA PRO A 245 -14.73 0.65 -9.78
C PRO A 245 -15.22 -0.61 -9.04
N ILE A 246 -14.41 -1.67 -8.98
CA ILE A 246 -14.77 -2.92 -8.28
C ILE A 246 -14.89 -2.66 -6.78
N THR A 247 -13.92 -1.95 -6.20
CA THR A 247 -13.94 -1.55 -4.78
C THR A 247 -15.16 -0.70 -4.45
N MET A 248 -15.48 0.29 -5.28
CA MET A 248 -16.68 1.13 -5.09
C MET A 248 -17.98 0.35 -5.25
N GLU A 249 -18.05 -0.59 -6.21
CA GLU A 249 -19.24 -1.41 -6.42
C GLU A 249 -19.48 -2.36 -5.23
N ILE A 250 -18.44 -3.02 -4.73
CA ILE A 250 -18.54 -3.84 -3.53
C ILE A 250 -18.93 -2.98 -2.33
N ALA A 251 -18.32 -1.80 -2.15
CA ALA A 251 -18.66 -0.89 -1.05
C ALA A 251 -20.14 -0.49 -1.09
N ARG A 252 -20.67 -0.07 -2.25
CA ARG A 252 -22.10 0.27 -2.43
C ARG A 252 -23.03 -0.89 -2.12
N ARG A 253 -22.72 -2.09 -2.63
CA ARG A 253 -23.52 -3.28 -2.35
C ARG A 253 -23.46 -3.66 -0.86
N SER A 254 -22.32 -3.44 -0.21
CA SER A 254 -22.16 -3.70 1.22
C SER A 254 -23.10 -2.80 2.03
N VAL A 255 -22.96 -1.48 1.91
CA VAL A 255 -23.72 -0.51 2.72
C VAL A 255 -25.23 -0.56 2.42
N SER A 256 -25.62 -0.83 1.17
CA SER A 256 -27.04 -0.99 0.79
C SER A 256 -27.66 -2.33 1.18
N GLY A 257 -26.92 -3.23 1.82
CA GLY A 257 -27.39 -4.57 2.19
C GLY A 257 -27.52 -5.55 1.02
N ASN A 258 -27.10 -5.19 -0.18
CA ASN A 258 -27.22 -6.03 -1.39
C ASN A 258 -26.05 -7.01 -1.59
N LEU A 259 -24.97 -6.90 -0.80
CA LEU A 259 -23.83 -7.82 -0.86
C LEU A 259 -24.14 -9.10 -0.07
N MET A 260 -24.72 -10.08 -0.76
CA MET A 260 -25.14 -11.33 -0.16
C MET A 260 -24.64 -12.56 -0.90
N LEU A 261 -24.39 -13.63 -0.15
CA LEU A 261 -24.12 -14.96 -0.66
C LEU A 261 -24.97 -15.97 0.12
N ALA A 262 -25.71 -16.83 -0.58
CA ALA A 262 -26.60 -17.82 0.02
C ALA A 262 -27.57 -17.23 1.09
N GLY A 263 -28.09 -16.03 0.84
CA GLY A 263 -29.03 -15.34 1.74
C GLY A 263 -28.40 -14.74 3.01
N LYS A 264 -27.06 -14.65 3.08
CA LYS A 264 -26.32 -14.06 4.20
C LYS A 264 -25.52 -12.85 3.72
N HIS A 265 -25.42 -11.82 4.54
CA HIS A 265 -24.55 -10.68 4.25
C HIS A 265 -23.09 -11.09 4.44
N ILE A 266 -22.25 -10.75 3.47
CA ILE A 266 -20.82 -11.03 3.53
C ILE A 266 -20.16 -9.97 4.43
N PRO A 267 -19.36 -10.35 5.45
CA PRO A 267 -18.58 -9.41 6.23
C PRO A 267 -17.58 -8.64 5.37
N VAL A 268 -17.49 -7.33 5.57
CA VAL A 268 -16.58 -6.46 4.80
C VAL A 268 -15.71 -5.62 5.72
N LEU A 269 -14.40 -5.63 5.47
CA LEU A 269 -13.44 -4.75 6.11
C LEU A 269 -12.81 -3.83 5.05
N GLY A 270 -12.97 -2.52 5.22
CA GLY A 270 -12.26 -1.52 4.43
C GLY A 270 -10.95 -1.08 5.10
N LEU A 271 -9.82 -1.15 4.39
CA LEU A 271 -8.52 -0.69 4.87
C LEU A 271 -8.05 0.52 4.07
N CYS A 272 -7.75 1.63 4.75
CA CYS A 272 -7.31 2.90 4.13
C CYS A 272 -8.22 3.35 2.97
N LEU A 273 -7.84 3.13 1.70
CA LEU A 273 -8.69 3.40 0.55
C LEU A 273 -10.01 2.62 0.60
N GLY A 274 -10.01 1.37 1.07
CA GLY A 274 -11.23 0.60 1.27
C GLY A 274 -12.15 1.19 2.35
N HIS A 275 -11.58 1.74 3.42
CA HIS A 275 -12.34 2.49 4.43
C HIS A 275 -12.98 3.75 3.81
N GLN A 276 -12.21 4.49 3.01
CA GLN A 276 -12.71 5.65 2.29
C GLN A 276 -13.83 5.29 1.30
N ALA A 277 -13.71 4.16 0.61
CA ALA A 277 -14.73 3.65 -0.32
C ALA A 277 -16.06 3.39 0.39
N LEU A 278 -16.03 2.75 1.56
CA LEU A 278 -17.23 2.49 2.37
C LEU A 278 -17.91 3.79 2.81
N GLY A 279 -17.15 4.75 3.33
CA GLY A 279 -17.71 6.05 3.72
C GLY A 279 -18.31 6.80 2.54
N LEU A 280 -17.62 6.85 1.40
CA LEU A 280 -18.17 7.46 0.18
C LEU A 280 -19.44 6.77 -0.31
N ALA A 281 -19.51 5.43 -0.21
CA ALA A 281 -20.69 4.67 -0.59
C ALA A 281 -21.90 4.97 0.31
N ASP A 282 -21.67 5.29 1.58
CA ASP A 282 -22.69 5.71 2.56
C ASP A 282 -22.96 7.22 2.54
N GLY A 283 -22.37 7.95 1.59
CA GLY A 283 -22.61 9.38 1.36
C GLY A 283 -21.72 10.32 2.16
N TRP A 284 -20.71 9.83 2.89
CA TRP A 284 -19.74 10.66 3.60
C TRP A 284 -18.85 11.45 2.63
N LYS A 285 -18.21 12.52 3.14
CA LYS A 285 -17.30 13.36 2.34
C LYS A 285 -15.86 12.92 2.55
N LEU A 286 -15.11 12.79 1.46
CA LEU A 286 -13.67 12.58 1.49
C LEU A 286 -12.96 13.91 1.20
N VAL A 287 -12.15 14.37 2.15
CA VAL A 287 -11.41 15.64 2.08
C VAL A 287 -9.92 15.42 2.32
N GLU A 288 -9.09 16.40 1.97
CA GLU A 288 -7.70 16.41 2.39
C GLU A 288 -7.59 16.51 3.92
N SER A 289 -6.63 15.78 4.48
CA SER A 289 -6.36 15.80 5.92
C SER A 289 -5.99 17.23 6.35
N PRO A 290 -6.66 17.81 7.35
CA PRO A 290 -6.35 19.16 7.83
C PRO A 290 -4.96 19.25 8.48
N LYS A 291 -4.39 18.10 8.88
CA LYS A 291 -3.03 17.98 9.42
C LYS A 291 -1.98 17.65 8.35
N GLY A 292 -2.35 17.70 7.07
CA GLY A 292 -1.50 17.31 5.96
C GLY A 292 -1.38 15.78 5.81
N PRO A 293 -0.60 15.35 4.81
CA PRO A 293 -0.37 13.94 4.51
C PRO A 293 0.49 13.26 5.58
N VAL A 294 0.13 12.04 5.93
CA VAL A 294 0.89 11.19 6.87
C VAL A 294 1.46 10.00 6.09
N HIS A 295 2.77 9.79 6.21
CA HIS A 295 3.50 8.70 5.55
C HIS A 295 4.30 7.89 6.56
N GLY A 296 3.73 6.77 7.02
CA GLY A 296 4.43 5.83 7.90
C GLY A 296 4.68 6.39 9.29
N THR A 297 3.66 6.97 9.90
CA THR A 297 3.76 7.50 11.26
C THR A 297 2.96 6.62 12.24
N PRO A 298 3.61 6.04 13.26
CA PRO A 298 2.88 5.35 14.33
C PRO A 298 2.03 6.37 15.08
N SER A 299 0.74 6.09 15.19
CA SER A 299 -0.22 6.99 15.81
C SER A 299 -1.02 6.27 16.87
N VAL A 300 -1.30 6.97 17.98
CA VAL A 300 -2.24 6.47 18.98
C VAL A 300 -3.65 6.62 18.43
N ILE A 301 -4.34 5.50 18.31
CA ILE A 301 -5.72 5.34 17.90
C ILE A 301 -6.57 5.10 19.15
N VAL A 302 -7.67 5.83 19.27
CA VAL A 302 -8.62 5.71 20.37
C VAL A 302 -9.94 5.18 19.82
N SER A 303 -10.32 3.97 20.21
CA SER A 303 -11.60 3.35 19.82
C SER A 303 -12.61 3.36 20.97
N ASP A 304 -13.89 3.16 20.64
CA ASP A 304 -14.96 2.95 21.63
C ASP A 304 -15.19 1.48 22.02
N GLY A 305 -14.43 0.55 21.40
CA GLY A 305 -14.53 -0.89 21.62
C GLY A 305 -15.69 -1.57 20.87
N THR A 306 -16.36 -0.89 19.95
CA THR A 306 -17.39 -1.47 19.09
C THR A 306 -16.83 -2.00 17.77
N GLY A 307 -17.64 -2.80 17.07
CA GLY A 307 -17.27 -3.30 15.75
C GLY A 307 -15.97 -4.09 15.78
N ILE A 308 -15.04 -3.78 14.89
CA ILE A 308 -13.75 -4.49 14.77
C ILE A 308 -12.81 -4.28 15.96
N PHE A 309 -13.14 -3.35 16.87
CA PHE A 309 -12.33 -3.03 18.04
C PHE A 309 -12.72 -3.81 19.32
N ALA A 310 -13.69 -4.71 19.26
CA ALA A 310 -14.24 -5.39 20.44
C ALA A 310 -13.19 -6.16 21.27
N GLY A 311 -12.20 -6.77 20.62
CA GLY A 311 -11.10 -7.48 21.28
C GLY A 311 -9.87 -6.64 21.61
N LEU A 312 -9.87 -5.34 21.26
CA LEU A 312 -8.67 -4.50 21.35
C LEU A 312 -8.69 -3.55 22.56
N PRO A 313 -7.51 -3.17 23.09
CA PRO A 313 -7.42 -2.08 24.06
C PRO A 313 -8.01 -0.78 23.49
N LYS A 314 -8.62 0.02 24.37
CA LYS A 314 -9.20 1.33 24.02
C LYS A 314 -8.21 2.26 23.30
N LYS A 315 -6.92 2.15 23.63
CA LYS A 315 -5.83 2.87 22.97
C LYS A 315 -4.89 1.85 22.34
N SER A 316 -4.67 1.96 21.04
CA SER A 316 -3.74 1.10 20.30
C SER A 316 -2.81 1.95 19.44
N ILE A 317 -1.63 1.43 19.14
CA ILE A 317 -0.68 2.08 18.23
C ILE A 317 -0.86 1.44 16.86
N MET A 318 -1.16 2.26 15.85
CA MET A 318 -1.32 1.81 14.47
C MET A 318 -0.58 2.75 13.51
N MET A 319 -0.04 2.18 12.45
CA MET A 319 0.67 2.90 11.40
C MET A 319 -0.31 3.58 10.43
N ARG A 320 -0.07 4.86 10.14
CA ARG A 320 -0.88 5.64 9.20
C ARG A 320 -0.13 5.97 7.92
N TYR A 321 -0.81 5.81 6.79
CA TYR A 321 -0.35 6.20 5.45
C TYR A 321 -1.51 6.85 4.69
N ASN A 322 -1.93 8.06 5.10
CA ASN A 322 -3.10 8.70 4.52
C ASN A 322 -2.92 10.21 4.32
N SER A 323 -3.34 10.70 3.16
CA SER A 323 -3.46 12.13 2.83
C SER A 323 -4.90 12.63 2.83
N LEU A 324 -5.85 11.72 2.70
CA LEU A 324 -7.29 11.98 2.72
C LEU A 324 -7.92 11.42 3.98
N ILE A 325 -9.04 12.02 4.39
CA ILE A 325 -9.84 11.55 5.52
C ILE A 325 -11.33 11.76 5.28
N LEU A 326 -12.14 10.88 5.86
CA LEU A 326 -13.59 10.97 5.82
C LEU A 326 -14.13 11.95 6.86
N LEU A 327 -15.16 12.70 6.46
CA LEU A 327 -16.01 13.50 7.34
C LEU A 327 -17.34 12.75 7.51
N PRO A 328 -17.62 12.23 8.71
CA PRO A 328 -18.84 11.45 8.95
C PRO A 328 -20.09 12.32 8.79
N MET A 329 -21.15 11.71 8.25
CA MET A 329 -22.49 12.28 8.16
C MET A 329 -23.50 11.40 8.87
N ASP A 330 -24.74 11.89 9.02
CA ASP A 330 -25.83 11.08 9.57
C ASP A 330 -26.28 10.05 8.53
N SER A 331 -25.89 8.80 8.74
CA SER A 331 -26.12 7.66 7.83
C SER A 331 -26.02 6.32 8.60
N ASP A 332 -25.84 5.20 7.87
CA ASP A 332 -25.84 3.87 8.45
C ASP A 332 -24.48 3.44 9.04
N LEU A 333 -23.38 4.00 8.52
CA LEU A 333 -22.06 3.92 9.14
C LEU A 333 -21.98 4.87 10.33
N ILE A 334 -21.32 4.41 11.39
CA ILE A 334 -21.13 5.16 12.64
C ILE A 334 -19.63 5.25 12.91
N PRO A 335 -19.09 6.47 13.15
CA PRO A 335 -17.71 6.63 13.54
C PRO A 335 -17.48 6.04 14.95
N ASN A 336 -16.44 5.22 15.10
CA ASN A 336 -16.19 4.49 16.36
C ASN A 336 -14.72 4.49 16.79
N SER A 337 -13.86 5.19 16.06
CA SER A 337 -12.45 5.32 16.37
C SER A 337 -11.86 6.61 15.79
N TRP A 338 -10.95 7.24 16.53
CA TRP A 338 -10.33 8.51 16.19
C TRP A 338 -8.82 8.53 16.48
N ASP A 339 -8.12 9.55 16.01
CA ASP A 339 -6.77 9.85 16.50
C ASP A 339 -6.80 10.33 17.96
N HIS A 340 -5.63 10.40 18.59
CA HIS A 340 -5.50 10.82 19.98
C HIS A 340 -6.07 12.22 20.30
N THR A 341 -6.23 13.10 19.29
CA THR A 341 -6.85 14.41 19.48
C THR A 341 -8.37 14.38 19.35
N GLY A 342 -8.94 13.29 18.82
CA GLY A 342 -10.37 13.16 18.53
C GLY A 342 -10.83 13.92 17.29
N GLU A 343 -9.91 14.39 16.45
CA GLU A 343 -10.23 15.25 15.30
C GLU A 343 -10.31 14.44 14.01
N LEU A 344 -9.50 13.39 13.90
CA LEU A 344 -9.36 12.61 12.68
C LEU A 344 -10.07 11.26 12.87
N LEU A 345 -11.05 10.97 12.01
CA LEU A 345 -11.73 9.70 11.96
C LEU A 345 -10.79 8.56 11.56
N MET A 346 -10.67 7.55 12.41
CA MET A 346 -9.76 6.41 12.23
C MET A 346 -10.48 5.07 12.04
N GLY A 347 -11.75 4.98 12.41
CA GLY A 347 -12.54 3.78 12.17
C GLY A 347 -14.04 4.04 12.19
N MET A 348 -14.77 3.12 11.56
CA MET A 348 -16.22 3.12 11.51
C MET A 348 -16.77 1.69 11.51
N THR A 349 -18.02 1.55 11.91
CA THR A 349 -18.78 0.31 11.87
C THR A 349 -20.21 0.57 11.40
N HIS A 350 -20.85 -0.37 10.73
CA HIS A 350 -22.25 -0.23 10.32
C HIS A 350 -23.20 -0.59 11.46
N ARG A 351 -24.32 0.13 11.55
CA ARG A 351 -25.34 -0.05 12.60
C ARG A 351 -25.91 -1.47 12.74
N THR A 352 -25.93 -2.25 11.65
CA THR A 352 -26.67 -3.53 11.56
C THR A 352 -26.00 -4.57 10.66
N LEU A 353 -25.26 -4.14 9.62
CA LEU A 353 -24.54 -5.02 8.70
C LEU A 353 -23.11 -5.32 9.20
N PRO A 354 -22.50 -6.45 8.81
CA PRO A 354 -21.16 -6.86 9.27
C PRO A 354 -20.04 -6.10 8.56
N ILE A 355 -20.06 -4.77 8.63
CA ILE A 355 -19.17 -3.87 7.88
C ILE A 355 -18.38 -3.02 8.87
N ASP A 356 -17.07 -2.99 8.68
CA ASP A 356 -16.19 -2.05 9.37
C ASP A 356 -15.19 -1.45 8.38
N GLY A 357 -14.63 -0.30 8.74
CA GLY A 357 -13.51 0.25 8.02
C GLY A 357 -12.53 0.91 8.97
N VAL A 358 -11.24 0.83 8.68
CA VAL A 358 -10.17 1.52 9.40
C VAL A 358 -9.26 2.31 8.46
N GLN A 359 -8.88 3.52 8.88
CA GLN A 359 -8.06 4.42 8.05
C GLN A 359 -6.55 4.09 8.11
N PHE A 360 -6.13 3.35 9.13
CA PHE A 360 -4.74 2.93 9.37
C PHE A 360 -4.46 1.53 8.80
N HIS A 361 -3.20 1.10 8.89
CA HIS A 361 -2.67 -0.10 8.27
C HIS A 361 -2.33 -1.17 9.33
N PRO A 362 -3.26 -2.08 9.67
CA PRO A 362 -3.03 -3.11 10.69
C PRO A 362 -1.98 -4.16 10.27
N GLU A 363 -1.70 -4.31 8.99
CA GLU A 363 -0.65 -5.19 8.46
C GLU A 363 0.76 -4.63 8.64
N SER A 364 0.89 -3.32 8.90
CA SER A 364 2.18 -2.66 9.00
C SER A 364 2.94 -3.12 10.23
N VAL A 365 4.26 -3.26 10.11
CA VAL A 365 5.16 -3.53 11.25
C VAL A 365 5.05 -2.47 12.35
N GLY A 366 4.64 -1.24 12.00
CA GLY A 366 4.37 -0.16 12.96
C GLY A 366 3.03 -0.27 13.70
N SER A 367 2.30 -1.37 13.54
CA SER A 367 0.99 -1.63 14.16
C SER A 367 1.05 -2.87 15.07
N PRO A 368 1.58 -2.77 16.30
CA PRO A 368 1.75 -3.94 17.19
C PRO A 368 0.46 -4.73 17.46
N SER A 369 -0.69 -4.05 17.55
CA SER A 369 -2.01 -4.66 17.76
C SER A 369 -2.78 -4.94 16.45
N GLY A 370 -2.13 -4.79 15.30
CA GLY A 370 -2.78 -4.92 14.00
C GLY A 370 -3.17 -6.36 13.66
N ARG A 371 -2.35 -7.35 14.09
CA ARG A 371 -2.69 -8.78 13.96
C ARG A 371 -3.95 -9.13 14.75
N ASP A 372 -4.09 -8.61 15.97
CA ASP A 372 -5.27 -8.87 16.82
C ASP A 372 -6.55 -8.35 16.15
N LEU A 373 -6.48 -7.16 15.52
CA LEU A 373 -7.58 -6.59 14.74
C LEU A 373 -7.98 -7.48 13.56
N LEU A 374 -6.99 -7.99 12.81
CA LEU A 374 -7.24 -8.90 11.69
C LEU A 374 -7.76 -10.27 12.16
N CYS A 375 -7.36 -10.72 13.35
CA CYS A 375 -7.92 -11.91 14.00
C CYS A 375 -9.40 -11.72 14.35
N GLU A 376 -9.78 -10.59 14.95
CA GLU A 376 -11.18 -10.23 15.20
C GLU A 376 -12.01 -10.25 13.91
N PHE A 377 -11.46 -9.78 12.79
CA PHE A 377 -12.15 -9.83 11.50
C PHE A 377 -12.33 -11.26 11.00
N LEU A 378 -11.29 -12.09 11.12
CA LEU A 378 -11.33 -13.48 10.68
C LEU A 378 -12.43 -14.29 11.39
N MET A 379 -12.67 -14.00 12.66
CA MET A 379 -13.71 -14.65 13.46
C MET A 379 -15.14 -14.30 13.02
N ARG A 380 -15.32 -13.26 12.21
CA ARG A 380 -16.64 -12.89 11.67
C ARG A 380 -17.09 -13.85 10.60
N LYS A 381 -18.37 -14.21 10.68
CA LYS A 381 -19.06 -15.11 9.75
C LYS A 381 -20.19 -14.37 9.06
N PRO A 382 -20.59 -14.80 7.85
CA PRO A 382 -21.78 -14.28 7.20
C PRO A 382 -23.01 -14.37 8.10
N VAL A 383 -23.72 -13.25 8.25
CA VAL A 383 -24.87 -13.11 9.15
C VAL A 383 -26.17 -13.05 8.36
N ILE A 384 -27.22 -13.62 8.94
CA ILE A 384 -28.60 -13.39 8.49
C ILE A 384 -29.10 -12.18 9.27
N CYS A 385 -29.22 -11.04 8.60
CA CYS A 385 -29.79 -9.84 9.19
C CYS A 385 -31.09 -9.50 8.46
N ASN A 386 -32.17 -9.28 9.19
CA ASN A 386 -33.38 -8.67 8.63
C ASN A 386 -33.13 -7.16 8.53
N HIS A 387 -32.55 -6.71 7.41
CA HIS A 387 -32.43 -5.29 7.11
C HIS A 387 -33.82 -4.74 6.71
N GLN A 388 -34.73 -4.60 7.68
CA GLN A 388 -35.93 -3.80 7.50
C GLN A 388 -35.59 -2.38 7.91
N ILE A 389 -35.35 -1.52 6.93
CA ILE A 389 -35.40 -0.07 7.12
C ILE A 389 -36.86 0.24 7.45
N GLU A 390 -37.18 0.44 8.74
CA GLU A 390 -38.43 1.11 9.09
C GLU A 390 -38.33 2.55 8.59
N GLU A 391 -38.90 2.84 7.42
CA GLU A 391 -39.22 4.21 7.02
C GLU A 391 -40.30 4.78 7.96
N GLN A 392 -39.96 5.02 9.22
CA GLN A 392 -40.72 5.90 10.10
C GLN A 392 -39.92 7.16 10.37
N VAL A 393 -40.05 8.15 9.48
CA VAL A 393 -39.88 9.54 9.89
C VAL A 393 -40.98 10.40 9.28
N ARG A 394 -41.80 10.95 10.19
CA ARG A 394 -42.81 11.99 9.91
C ARG A 394 -42.19 13.14 9.12
N ARG A 395 -42.82 13.48 7.99
CA ARG A 395 -42.54 14.73 7.27
C ARG A 395 -42.96 15.93 8.14
N PRO A 396 -42.13 16.97 8.30
CA PRO A 396 -42.60 18.30 8.70
C PRO A 396 -43.58 18.88 7.67
#